data_AF-A0A7C7C4M2-F1
#
_entry.id   AF-A0A7C7C4M2-F1
#
_cell.length_a   1.000
_cell.length_b   1.000
_cell.length_c   1.000
_cell.angle_alpha   90.00
_cell.angle_beta   90.00
_cell.angle_gamma   90.00
#
_symmetry.space_group_name_H-M   'P 1'
#
loop_
_entity.id
_entity.type
_entity.pdbx_description
1 polymer ?
#
loop_
_entity_poly.entity_id
_entity_poly.type
_entity_poly.pdbx_seq_one_letter_code
_entity_poly.pdbx_strand_id
1 'polypeptide(L)'
;MADNRRLAQPSSTRPLVNEDLSPSTQLNTWFNVVTTQSTIIGEGSPEGVVPAVVTAEYMDLNGTAHNLMYRKRDADDGLGDTTKGWILV
;
A
#
# COMPACT_ATOMS: atom_id res chain seq x y z
N MET A 1 16.01 -6.58 -11.38
CA MET A 1 15.21 -5.85 -12.37
C MET A 1 14.17 -5.03 -11.59
N ALA A 2 14.04 -3.73 -11.83
CA ALA A 2 13.03 -2.93 -11.14
C ALA A 2 11.65 -3.22 -11.75
N ASP A 3 10.74 -3.75 -10.95
CA ASP A 3 9.34 -3.98 -11.34
C ASP A 3 8.61 -2.62 -11.34
N ASN A 4 8.39 -2.07 -12.53
CA ASN A 4 7.76 -0.76 -12.71
C ASN A 4 6.23 -0.88 -12.59
N ARG A 5 5.74 -0.98 -11.34
CA ARG A 5 4.30 -1.07 -11.04
C ARG A 5 3.60 0.28 -11.15
N ARG A 6 3.51 0.82 -12.36
CA ARG A 6 2.53 1.88 -12.64
C ARG A 6 1.11 1.31 -12.56
N LEU A 7 0.18 2.10 -12.04
CA LEU A 7 -1.26 1.81 -12.13
C LEU A 7 -1.65 1.59 -13.60
N ALA A 8 -1.85 0.34 -13.99
CA ALA A 8 -2.36 -0.02 -15.31
C ALA A 8 -3.84 -0.38 -15.15
N GLN A 9 -4.72 0.36 -15.83
CA GLN A 9 -6.13 0.05 -15.85
C GLN A 9 -6.36 -1.36 -16.45
N PRO A 10 -7.37 -2.11 -15.99
CA PRO A 10 -7.77 -3.36 -16.63
C PRO A 10 -8.01 -3.14 -18.14
N SER A 11 -7.64 -4.13 -18.95
CA SER A 11 -7.90 -4.09 -20.39
C SER A 11 -9.40 -4.08 -20.66
N SER A 12 -9.85 -3.18 -21.53
CA SER A 12 -11.24 -3.12 -22.00
C SER A 12 -11.60 -4.25 -22.98
N THR A 13 -10.62 -5.00 -23.50
CA THR A 13 -10.82 -6.09 -24.45
C THR A 13 -10.90 -7.47 -23.81
N ARG A 14 -10.75 -7.54 -22.48
CA ARG A 14 -10.83 -8.79 -21.70
C ARG A 14 -11.94 -8.68 -20.67
N PRO A 15 -12.64 -9.79 -20.36
CA PRO A 15 -13.64 -9.79 -19.30
C PRO A 15 -13.09 -9.30 -17.95
N LEU A 16 -13.86 -8.47 -17.27
CA LEU A 16 -13.56 -8.00 -15.90
C LEU A 16 -13.96 -9.04 -14.84
N VAL A 17 -14.90 -9.92 -15.18
CA VAL A 17 -15.38 -11.01 -14.35
C VAL A 17 -15.23 -12.34 -15.10
N ASN A 18 -15.01 -13.41 -14.36
CA ASN A 18 -15.01 -14.78 -14.87
C ASN A 18 -16.46 -15.27 -15.05
N GLU A 19 -16.64 -16.45 -15.65
CA GLU A 19 -17.95 -17.06 -15.88
C GLU A 19 -18.70 -17.38 -14.58
N ASP A 20 -17.98 -17.63 -13.49
CA ASP A 20 -18.51 -17.86 -12.14
C ASP A 20 -18.84 -16.57 -11.37
N LEU A 21 -18.80 -15.42 -12.05
CA LEU A 21 -18.99 -14.07 -11.51
C LEU A 21 -17.90 -13.60 -10.53
N SER A 22 -16.81 -14.38 -10.36
CA SER A 22 -15.66 -13.92 -9.58
C SER A 22 -14.87 -12.84 -10.35
N PRO A 23 -14.13 -11.95 -9.65
CA PRO A 23 -13.27 -10.98 -10.31
C PRO A 23 -12.17 -11.68 -11.12
N SER A 24 -11.94 -11.23 -12.36
CA SER A 24 -10.86 -11.79 -13.18
C SER A 24 -9.49 -11.43 -12.62
N THR A 25 -8.44 -12.14 -13.03
CA THR A 25 -7.07 -11.88 -12.57
C THR A 25 -6.66 -10.42 -12.78
N GLN A 26 -6.99 -9.81 -13.92
CA GLN A 26 -6.63 -8.41 -14.16
C GLN A 26 -7.32 -7.45 -13.19
N LEU A 27 -8.59 -7.73 -12.84
CA LEU A 27 -9.36 -6.89 -11.94
C LEU A 27 -8.86 -7.04 -10.50
N ASN A 28 -8.56 -8.27 -10.06
CA ASN A 28 -7.94 -8.52 -8.76
C ASN A 28 -6.55 -7.88 -8.64
N THR A 29 -5.70 -7.98 -9.67
CA THR A 29 -4.41 -7.30 -9.68
C THR A 29 -4.59 -5.79 -9.58
N TRP A 30 -5.54 -5.21 -10.32
CA TRP A 30 -5.80 -3.78 -10.25
C TRP A 30 -6.30 -3.35 -8.86
N PHE A 31 -7.25 -4.06 -8.26
CA PHE A 31 -7.72 -3.78 -6.90
C PHE A 31 -6.59 -3.80 -5.88
N ASN A 32 -5.71 -4.81 -5.95
CA ASN A 32 -4.54 -4.88 -5.08
C ASN A 32 -3.65 -3.64 -5.24
N VAL A 33 -3.30 -3.28 -6.48
CA VAL A 33 -2.43 -2.12 -6.74
C VAL A 33 -3.06 -0.82 -6.25
N VAL A 34 -4.35 -0.59 -6.55
CA VAL A 34 -5.08 0.62 -6.11
C VAL A 34 -5.16 0.70 -4.60
N THR A 35 -5.50 -0.40 -3.93
CA THR A 35 -5.66 -0.44 -2.48
C THR A 35 -4.33 -0.25 -1.76
N THR A 36 -3.22 -0.77 -2.31
CA THR A 36 -1.88 -0.55 -1.74
C THR A 36 -1.32 0.86 -1.97
N GLN A 37 -1.89 1.63 -2.90
CA GLN A 37 -1.44 2.99 -3.21
C GLN A 37 -2.23 4.08 -2.49
N SER A 38 -3.33 3.75 -1.81
CA SER A 38 -4.02 4.75 -0.99
C SER A 38 -3.17 5.10 0.23
N THR A 39 -2.89 6.39 0.42
CA THR A 39 -2.22 6.90 1.61
C THR A 39 -3.08 6.64 2.85
N ILE A 40 -2.48 6.04 3.88
CA ILE A 40 -3.08 5.88 5.19
C ILE A 40 -2.99 7.24 5.91
N ILE A 41 -4.03 7.62 6.65
CA ILE A 41 -4.06 8.89 7.39
C ILE A 41 -4.34 8.58 8.86
N GLY A 42 -3.57 9.17 9.77
CA GLY A 42 -3.80 9.02 11.21
C GLY A 42 -3.05 10.06 12.02
N GLU A 43 -3.04 9.88 13.35
CA GLU A 43 -2.40 10.79 14.30
C GLU A 43 -1.13 10.15 14.91
N GLY A 44 -0.02 10.88 14.85
CA GLY A 44 1.28 10.47 15.38
C GLY A 44 2.07 9.54 14.46
N SER A 45 3.20 9.06 14.97
CA SER A 45 4.07 8.11 14.26
C SER A 45 3.38 6.76 14.06
N PRO A 46 3.40 6.18 12.85
CA PRO A 46 2.83 4.86 12.59
C PRO A 46 3.67 3.70 13.17
N GLU A 47 4.93 3.94 13.51
CA GLU A 47 5.88 2.93 14.00
C GLU A 47 5.39 2.27 15.31
N GLY A 48 5.23 0.95 15.29
CA GLY A 48 4.73 0.18 16.43
C GLY A 48 3.21 0.20 16.61
N VAL A 49 2.47 0.87 15.70
CA VAL A 49 1.02 1.08 15.82
C VAL A 49 0.28 0.58 14.58
N VAL A 50 0.76 0.92 13.39
CA VAL A 50 0.04 0.69 12.14
C VAL A 50 0.72 -0.43 11.34
N PRO A 51 0.08 -1.61 11.19
CA PRO A 51 0.57 -2.66 10.31
C PRO A 51 0.32 -2.29 8.85
N ALA A 52 1.31 -2.50 7.97
CA ALA A 52 1.17 -2.23 6.54
C ALA A 52 2.15 -3.02 5.69
N VAL A 53 1.86 -3.11 4.39
CA VAL A 53 2.78 -3.71 3.40
C VAL A 53 3.91 -2.75 3.05
N VAL A 54 5.05 -3.31 2.61
CA VAL A 54 6.17 -2.50 2.09
C VAL A 54 5.67 -1.58 0.97
N THR A 55 6.18 -0.36 0.94
CA THR A 55 5.79 0.77 0.08
C THR A 55 4.52 1.53 0.45
N ALA A 56 3.76 1.07 1.46
CA ALA A 56 2.62 1.84 1.97
C ALA A 56 3.05 3.23 2.44
N GLU A 57 2.19 4.22 2.23
CA GLU A 57 2.37 5.60 2.65
C GLU A 57 1.45 5.91 3.82
N TYR A 58 1.95 6.72 4.75
CA TYR A 58 1.18 7.20 5.90
C TYR A 58 1.40 8.70 6.08
N MET A 59 0.31 9.44 6.33
CA MET A 59 0.32 10.85 6.68
C MET A 59 -0.07 11.04 8.15
N ASP A 60 0.81 11.67 8.92
CA ASP A 60 0.57 12.08 10.31
C ASP A 60 -0.13 13.44 10.38
N LEU A 61 -1.38 13.46 10.82
CA LEU A 61 -2.20 14.66 11.02
C LEU A 61 -1.67 15.61 12.10
N ASN A 62 -0.90 15.10 13.06
CA ASN A 62 -0.21 15.90 14.08
C ASN A 62 1.17 16.37 13.59
N GLY A 63 1.60 15.87 12.43
CA GLY A 63 2.85 16.24 11.79
C GLY A 63 2.87 17.72 11.41
N THR A 64 4.04 18.35 11.55
CA THR A 64 4.28 19.70 11.00
C THR A 64 4.88 19.56 9.60
N ALA A 65 4.95 20.66 8.83
CA ALA A 65 5.34 20.70 7.41
C ALA A 65 6.58 19.86 6.98
N HIS A 66 7.46 19.49 7.90
CA HIS A 66 8.66 18.69 7.63
C HIS A 66 8.62 17.24 8.14
N ASN A 67 7.59 16.86 8.92
CA ASN A 67 7.44 15.53 9.55
C ASN A 67 6.00 15.01 9.37
N LEU A 68 5.50 14.99 8.15
CA LEU A 68 4.12 14.56 7.86
C LEU A 68 4.04 13.18 7.22
N MET A 69 5.06 12.76 6.47
CA MET A 69 4.97 11.58 5.63
C MET A 69 5.90 10.47 6.09
N TYR A 70 5.36 9.26 6.14
CA TYR A 70 6.08 8.04 6.42
C TYR A 70 5.89 7.05 5.26
N ARG A 71 6.91 6.22 5.02
CA ARG A 71 6.85 5.11 4.09
C ARG A 71 7.24 3.81 4.78
N LYS A 72 6.50 2.74 4.55
CA LYS A 72 6.87 1.40 5.03
C LYS A 72 8.03 0.86 4.21
N ARG A 73 9.20 0.71 4.83
CA ARG A 73 10.42 0.19 4.18
C ARG A 73 10.55 -1.31 4.39
N ASP A 74 10.43 -1.76 5.63
CA ASP A 74 10.65 -3.16 6.00
C ASP A 74 9.31 -3.87 6.16
N ALA A 75 9.26 -5.18 5.91
CA ALA A 75 8.03 -5.95 6.04
C ALA A 75 7.61 -6.07 7.52
N ASP A 76 8.58 -6.31 8.40
CA ASP A 76 8.45 -6.44 9.84
C ASP A 76 9.79 -6.09 10.54
N ASP A 77 9.89 -6.37 11.85
CA ASP A 77 11.10 -6.24 12.66
C ASP A 77 12.09 -7.41 12.56
N GLY A 78 11.87 -8.37 11.67
CA GLY A 78 12.61 -9.63 11.58
C GLY A 78 12.10 -10.75 12.50
N LEU A 79 11.15 -10.45 13.40
CA LEU A 79 10.46 -11.42 14.26
C LEU A 79 8.97 -11.55 13.94
N GLY A 80 8.47 -10.76 12.97
CA GLY A 80 7.11 -10.81 12.45
C GLY A 80 6.20 -9.66 12.88
N ASP A 81 6.71 -8.65 13.62
CA ASP A 81 5.92 -7.46 13.93
C ASP A 81 5.81 -6.53 12.71
N THR A 82 4.69 -6.66 12.00
CA THR A 82 4.38 -5.88 10.81
C THR A 82 4.13 -4.38 11.06
N THR A 83 4.05 -3.94 12.32
CA THR A 83 3.92 -2.52 12.68
C THR A 83 5.26 -1.76 12.67
N LYS A 84 6.38 -2.47 12.51
CA LYS A 84 7.75 -1.93 12.53
C LYS A 84 8.32 -1.67 11.15
N GLY A 85 9.32 -0.80 11.03
CA GLY A 85 10.01 -0.56 9.77
C GLY A 85 9.40 0.56 8.93
N TRP A 86 8.69 1.49 9.56
CA TRP A 86 8.33 2.77 8.97
C TRP A 86 9.53 3.71 8.99
N ILE A 87 9.66 4.51 7.93
CA ILE A 87 10.66 5.59 7.85
C ILE A 87 9.95 6.91 7.55
N LEU A 88 10.36 7.98 8.21
CA LEU A 88 9.96 9.34 7.84
C LEU A 88 10.63 9.71 6.50
N VAL A 89 9.89 10.34 5.57
CA VAL A 89 10.36 10.68 4.21
C VAL A 89 10.15 12.15 3.87
#